data_AF-A0A439V900-F1
#
_entry.id   AF-A0A439V900-F1
#
_cell.length_a   1.000
_cell.length_b   1.000
_cell.length_c   1.000
_cell.angle_alpha   90.00
_cell.angle_beta   90.00
_cell.angle_gamma   90.00
#
_symmetry.space_group_name_H-M   'P 1'
#
loop_
_entity.id
_entity.type
_entity.pdbx_description
1 polymer ?
#
loop_
_entity_poly.entity_id
_entity_poly.type
_entity_poly.pdbx_seq_one_letter_code
_entity_poly.pdbx_strand_id
1 'polypeptide(L)'
;MNTKLNSEARRKIILEGYGNNEPLKVIAEKIGCSLASLKVTASKIGCTRTPKEAAEFRRGFHVPEHKWHDYRQLMIAGQYKARECAQILGLLTQQSSGGE
;
A
#
# COMPACT_ATOMS: atom_id res chain seq x y z
N MET A 1 17.92 6.03 30.24
CA MET A 1 18.69 4.95 29.59
C MET A 1 17.73 4.14 28.73
N ASN A 2 17.87 4.21 27.39
CA ASN A 2 16.93 3.59 26.44
C ASN A 2 16.99 2.06 26.57
N THR A 3 15.98 1.49 27.21
CA THR A 3 15.68 0.06 27.13
C THR A 3 15.46 -0.30 25.66
N LYS A 4 16.47 -0.91 25.02
CA LYS A 4 16.33 -1.48 23.68
C LYS A 4 15.23 -2.53 23.75
N LEU A 5 14.05 -2.16 23.28
CA LEU A 5 12.92 -3.06 23.09
C LEU A 5 13.39 -4.22 22.22
N ASN A 6 13.21 -5.45 22.69
CA ASN A 6 13.69 -6.66 22.01
C ASN A 6 13.14 -6.69 20.57
N SER A 7 13.98 -7.08 19.61
CA SER A 7 13.69 -7.08 18.16
C SER A 7 12.34 -7.72 17.84
N GLU A 8 12.01 -8.79 18.55
CA GLU A 8 10.79 -9.55 18.39
C GLU A 8 9.55 -8.80 18.92
N ALA A 9 9.67 -8.17 20.09
CA ALA A 9 8.62 -7.34 20.66
C ALA A 9 8.32 -6.11 19.78
N ARG A 10 9.34 -5.50 19.16
CA ARG A 10 9.13 -4.44 18.16
C ARG A 10 8.32 -4.96 16.97
N ARG A 11 8.65 -6.14 16.45
CA ARG A 11 7.94 -6.75 15.32
C ARG A 11 6.47 -7.00 15.66
N LYS A 12 6.18 -7.51 16.86
CA LYS A 12 4.82 -7.77 17.32
C LYS A 12 3.97 -6.50 17.39
N ILE A 13 4.52 -5.42 17.98
CA ILE A 13 3.83 -4.12 18.06
C ILE A 13 3.54 -3.54 16.66
N ILE A 14 4.48 -3.70 15.71
CA ILE A 14 4.27 -3.25 14.33
C ILE A 14 3.15 -4.04 13.67
N LEU A 15 3.17 -5.37 13.76
CA LEU A 15 2.13 -6.22 13.16
C LEU A 15 0.75 -5.92 13.73
N GLU A 16 0.65 -5.78 15.05
CA GLU A 16 -0.59 -5.47 15.75
C GLU A 16 -1.11 -4.08 15.38
N GLY A 17 -0.26 -3.06 15.40
CA GLY A 17 -0.67 -1.70 15.04
C GLY A 17 -1.05 -1.55 13.56
N TYR A 18 -0.41 -2.30 12.66
CA TYR A 18 -0.81 -2.35 11.26
C TYR A 18 -2.14 -3.08 11.08
N GLY A 19 -2.34 -4.22 11.74
CA GLY A 19 -3.59 -4.99 11.72
C GLY A 19 -4.79 -4.22 12.28
N ASN A 20 -4.58 -3.43 13.34
CA ASN A 20 -5.60 -2.59 13.97
C ASN A 20 -5.79 -1.22 13.29
N ASN A 21 -5.12 -0.96 12.16
CA ASN A 21 -5.17 0.31 11.44
C ASN A 21 -4.71 1.55 12.28
N GLU A 22 -3.92 1.36 13.34
CA GLU A 22 -3.47 2.46 14.23
C GLU A 22 -2.58 3.48 13.51
N PRO A 23 -2.71 4.79 13.71
CA PRO A 23 -1.85 5.77 13.02
C PRO A 23 -0.34 5.48 13.22
N LEU A 24 0.45 5.57 12.13
CA LEU A 24 1.88 5.21 12.15
C LEU A 24 2.67 5.95 13.23
N LYS A 25 2.24 7.16 13.57
CA LYS A 25 2.82 7.97 14.64
C LYS A 25 2.69 7.27 15.99
N VAL A 26 1.49 6.77 16.32
CA VAL A 26 1.23 6.05 17.58
C VAL A 26 2.05 4.75 17.66
N ILE A 27 2.15 4.00 16.55
CA ILE A 27 2.98 2.78 16.52
C ILE A 27 4.46 3.12 16.75
N ALA A 28 4.95 4.20 16.13
CA ALA A 28 6.32 4.66 16.30
C ALA A 28 6.60 5.13 17.74
N GLU A 29 5.64 5.83 18.36
CA GLU A 29 5.70 6.25 19.77
C GLU A 29 5.71 5.05 20.73
N LYS A 30 4.85 4.04 20.51
CA LYS A 30 4.84 2.79 21.30
C LYS A 30 6.19 2.06 21.28
N ILE A 31 6.91 2.13 20.17
CA ILE A 31 8.21 1.47 19.97
C ILE A 31 9.38 2.39 20.38
N GLY A 32 9.12 3.67 20.61
CA GLY A 32 10.13 4.70 20.86
C GLY A 32 11.07 4.88 19.67
N CYS A 33 10.55 4.91 18.44
CA CYS A 33 11.35 5.07 17.22
C CYS A 33 10.81 6.14 16.27
N SER A 34 11.65 6.58 15.34
CA SER A 34 11.22 7.48 14.27
C SER A 34 10.36 6.74 13.24
N LEU A 35 9.44 7.47 12.58
CA LEU A 35 8.59 6.94 11.50
C LEU A 35 9.40 6.28 10.37
N ALA A 36 10.58 6.81 10.04
CA ALA A 36 11.47 6.21 9.03
C ALA A 36 11.93 4.81 9.45
N SER A 37 12.40 4.66 10.69
CA SER A 37 12.83 3.39 11.26
C SER A 37 11.69 2.37 11.35
N LEU A 38 10.49 2.84 11.71
CA LEU A 38 9.27 2.03 11.68
C LEU A 38 9.02 1.49 10.27
N LYS A 39 9.01 2.36 9.25
CA LYS A 39 8.76 1.98 7.85
C LYS A 39 9.79 0.98 7.32
N VAL A 40 11.08 1.17 7.63
CA VAL A 40 12.14 0.22 7.25
C VAL A 40 11.87 -1.16 7.85
N THR A 41 11.51 -1.19 9.14
CA THR A 41 11.23 -2.46 9.84
C THR A 41 9.97 -3.12 9.28
N ALA A 42 8.91 -2.35 9.06
CA ALA A 42 7.65 -2.77 8.47
C ALA A 42 7.85 -3.35 7.05
N SER A 43 8.66 -2.70 6.22
CA SER A 43 9.05 -3.23 4.90
C SER A 43 9.85 -4.53 4.99
N LYS A 44 10.80 -4.66 5.93
CA LYS A 44 11.58 -5.89 6.12
C LYS A 44 10.72 -7.09 6.52
N ILE A 45 9.62 -6.85 7.24
CA ILE A 45 8.69 -7.90 7.69
C ILE A 45 7.51 -8.09 6.72
N GLY A 46 7.47 -7.38 5.59
CA GLY A 46 6.39 -7.44 4.61
C GLY A 46 5.08 -6.81 5.07
N CYS A 47 5.07 -6.10 6.20
CA CYS A 47 3.88 -5.46 6.75
C CYS A 47 3.77 -4.03 6.24
N THR A 48 3.29 -3.86 5.01
CA THR A 48 3.09 -2.53 4.43
C THR A 48 1.62 -2.18 4.35
N ARG A 49 1.29 -0.92 4.68
CA ARG A 49 -0.08 -0.37 4.63
C ARG A 49 -0.57 -0.08 3.23
N THR A 50 0.34 -0.12 2.26
CA THR A 50 -0.03 -0.04 0.86
C THR A 50 -0.69 -1.38 0.53
N PRO A 51 -2.00 -1.43 0.24
CA PRO A 51 -2.60 -2.65 -0.27
C PRO A 51 -1.79 -3.10 -1.48
N LYS A 52 -1.57 -4.41 -1.61
CA LYS A 52 -0.66 -5.00 -2.61
C LYS A 52 -0.90 -4.40 -4.00
N GLU A 53 -2.17 -4.24 -4.38
CA GLU A 53 -2.61 -3.58 -5.60
C GLU A 53 -2.10 -2.13 -5.77
N ALA A 54 -2.13 -1.31 -4.72
CA ALA A 54 -1.64 0.06 -4.79
C ALA A 54 -0.10 0.12 -4.82
N ALA A 55 0.58 -0.89 -4.28
CA ALA A 55 2.04 -1.01 -4.39
C ALA A 55 2.45 -1.49 -5.79
N GLU A 56 1.71 -2.45 -6.36
CA GLU A 56 1.86 -2.93 -7.73
C GLU A 56 1.59 -1.83 -8.75
N PHE A 57 0.52 -1.05 -8.54
CA PHE A 57 0.20 0.12 -9.36
C PHE A 57 1.31 1.18 -9.36
N ARG A 58 1.88 1.48 -8.17
CA ARG A 58 3.01 2.42 -8.03
C ARG A 58 4.33 1.89 -8.57
N ARG A 59 4.52 0.56 -8.61
CA ARG A 59 5.73 -0.07 -9.15
C ARG A 59 5.81 -0.05 -10.68
N GLY A 60 4.74 0.37 -11.35
CA GLY A 60 4.70 0.51 -12.79
C GLY A 60 3.49 -0.21 -13.35
N PHE A 61 2.30 0.36 -13.09
CA PHE A 61 1.11 0.03 -13.86
C PHE A 61 1.44 0.13 -15.35
N HIS A 62 1.64 -1.04 -15.96
CA HIS A 62 2.04 -1.14 -17.34
C HIS A 62 0.78 -1.29 -18.18
N VAL A 63 0.42 -0.22 -18.89
CA VAL A 63 -0.64 -0.29 -19.89
C VAL A 63 -0.04 -0.97 -21.13
N PRO A 64 -0.53 -2.16 -21.52
CA PRO A 64 -0.04 -2.82 -22.72
C PRO A 64 -0.35 -1.96 -23.95
N GLU A 65 0.53 -2.01 -24.96
CA GLU A 65 0.52 -1.11 -26.12
C GLU A 65 -0.84 -1.07 -26.84
N HIS A 66 -1.53 -2.21 -26.93
CA HIS A 66 -2.84 -2.32 -27.56
C HIS A 66 -3.99 -1.62 -26.81
N LYS A 67 -3.82 -1.26 -25.53
CA LYS A 67 -4.79 -0.46 -24.74
C LYS A 67 -4.30 0.95 -24.44
N TRP A 68 -3.14 1.33 -24.99
CA TRP A 68 -2.53 2.62 -24.69
C TRP A 68 -3.32 3.78 -25.28
N HIS A 69 -3.92 3.58 -26.45
CA HIS A 69 -4.79 4.57 -27.08
C HIS A 69 -6.03 4.85 -26.22
N ASP A 70 -6.74 3.80 -25.81
CA ASP A 70 -7.91 3.88 -24.94
C ASP A 70 -7.56 4.49 -23.57
N TYR A 71 -6.44 4.07 -22.96
CA TYR A 71 -5.96 4.67 -21.71
C TYR A 71 -5.71 6.18 -21.86
N ARG A 72 -5.09 6.60 -22.97
CA ARG A 72 -4.79 8.00 -23.23
C ARG A 72 -6.07 8.79 -23.42
N GLN A 73 -7.08 8.26 -24.11
CA GLN A 73 -8.37 8.92 -24.24
C GLN A 73 -9.08 9.09 -22.89
N LEU A 74 -9.07 8.06 -22.03
CA LEU A 74 -9.64 8.13 -20.68
C LEU A 74 -8.92 9.14 -19.79
N MET A 75 -7.59 9.25 -19.92
CA MET A 75 -6.78 10.23 -19.21
C MET A 75 -6.99 11.67 -19.73
N ILE A 76 -7.14 11.86 -21.05
CA ILE A 76 -7.42 13.16 -21.67
C ILE A 76 -8.80 13.68 -21.27
N ALA A 77 -9.80 12.79 -21.18
CA ALA A 77 -11.12 13.13 -20.68
C ALA A 77 -11.08 13.68 -19.24
N GLY A 78 -10.02 13.37 -18.46
CA GLY A 78 -9.78 13.91 -17.12
C GLY A 78 -10.77 13.44 -16.05
N GLN A 79 -11.76 12.63 -16.42
CA GLN A 79 -12.81 12.12 -15.54
C GLN A 79 -12.36 10.91 -14.72
N TYR A 80 -11.33 10.20 -15.15
CA TYR A 80 -10.91 8.93 -14.57
C TYR A 80 -9.47 8.99 -14.06
N LYS A 81 -9.27 8.51 -12.82
CA LYS A 81 -7.92 8.32 -12.27
C LYS A 81 -7.29 7.10 -12.93
N ALA A 82 -5.96 7.04 -12.93
CA ALA A 82 -5.23 5.97 -13.60
C ALA A 82 -5.61 4.53 -13.14
N ARG A 83 -6.07 4.34 -11.88
CA ARG A 83 -6.65 3.08 -11.39
C ARG A 83 -8.04 2.78 -11.98
N GLU A 84 -8.87 3.79 -12.17
CA GLU A 84 -10.18 3.65 -12.80
C GLU A 84 -10.01 3.29 -14.28
N CYS A 85 -9.07 3.96 -14.97
CA CYS A 85 -8.70 3.57 -16.33
C CYS A 85 -8.22 2.12 -16.39
N ALA A 86 -7.41 1.67 -15.42
CA ALA A 86 -6.96 0.27 -15.33
C ALA A 86 -8.13 -0.72 -15.21
N GLN A 87 -9.16 -0.37 -14.43
CA GLN A 87 -10.35 -1.20 -14.25
C GLN A 87 -11.22 -1.21 -15.52
N ILE A 88 -11.47 -0.04 -16.12
CA ILE A 88 -12.24 0.10 -17.37
C ILE A 88 -11.58 -0.69 -18.51
N LEU A 89 -10.25 -0.64 -18.58
CA LEU A 89 -9.47 -1.37 -19.58
C LEU A 89 -9.34 -2.86 -19.24
N GLY A 90 -9.88 -3.36 -18.13
CA GLY A 90 -9.75 -4.75 -17.69
C GLY A 90 -8.30 -5.17 -17.39
N LEU A 91 -7.43 -4.20 -17.07
CA LEU A 91 -6.03 -4.40 -16.68
C LEU A 91 -5.89 -4.61 -15.17
N LEU A 92 -6.88 -4.16 -14.41
CA LEU A 92 -7.02 -4.45 -12.99
C LEU A 92 -8.35 -5.16 -12.79
N THR A 93 -8.29 -6.42 -12.33
CA THR A 93 -9.48 -7.13 -11.91
C THR A 93 -10.02 -6.45 -10.67
N GLN A 94 -11.20 -5.85 -10.78
CA GLN A 94 -11.97 -5.42 -9.62
C GLN A 94 -12.28 -6.70 -8.84
N GLN A 95 -11.62 -6.94 -7.70
CA GLN A 95 -12.17 -7.88 -6.74
C GLN A 95 -13.47 -7.25 -6.23
N SER A 96 -14.57 -7.49 -6.95
CA SER A 96 -15.91 -7.36 -6.41
C SER A 96 -16.01 -8.35 -5.25
N SER A 97 -15.63 -7.89 -4.06
CA SER A 97 -16.14 -8.49 -2.84
C SER A 97 -17.62 -8.08 -2.74
N GLY A 98 -18.48 -9.02 -3.09
CA GLY A 98 -19.93 -8.91 -3.15
C GLY A 98 -20.38 -9.99 -4.13
N GLY A 99 -20.47 -11.27 -3.76
CA GLY A 99 -21.04 -11.75 -2.52
C GLY A 99 -22.55 -11.82 -2.70
N GLU A 100 -23.00 -12.75 -3.55
CA GLU A 100 -24.35 -13.31 -3.53
C GLU A 100 -24.26 -14.73 -3.00
#